data_AF-A0AAV8DGS7-F1
#
_entry.id   AF-A0AAV8DGS7-F1
#
_cell.length_a   1.000
_cell.length_b   1.000
_cell.length_c   1.000
_cell.angle_alpha   90.00
_cell.angle_beta   90.00
_cell.angle_gamma   90.00
#
_symmetry.space_group_name_H-M   'P 1'
#
loop_
_entity.id
_entity.type
_entity.pdbx_description
1 polymer ?
#
loop_
_entity_poly.entity_id
_entity_poly.type
_entity_poly.pdbx_seq_one_letter_code
_entity_poly.pdbx_strand_id
1 'polypeptide(L)' 'MENELKPDKEKLMAARHVLAEYGNIGSGSVFLIMDEMVKRSKGKATTGEGAEFGVLLPCIETSVLRAIQIPN' A
#
# COMPACT_ATOMS: atom_id res chain seq x y z
N MET A 1 14.51 -7.22 -1.96
CA MET A 1 13.36 -6.54 -2.62
C MET A 1 13.48 -5.01 -2.72
N GLU A 2 13.36 -4.21 -1.64
CA GLU A 2 13.48 -2.73 -1.77
C GLU A 2 14.80 -2.29 -2.40
N ASN A 3 15.92 -2.89 -1.99
CA ASN A 3 17.25 -2.59 -2.53
C ASN A 3 17.43 -3.01 -4.00
N GLU A 4 16.63 -3.97 -4.47
CA GLU A 4 16.70 -4.48 -5.84
C GLU A 4 15.83 -3.65 -6.79
N LEU A 5 14.60 -3.34 -6.37
CA LEU A 5 13.64 -2.56 -7.16
C LEU A 5 13.85 -1.05 -7.05
N LYS A 6 14.54 -0.59 -6.00
CA LYS A 6 14.82 0.82 -5.69
C LYS A 6 13.58 1.71 -5.84
N PRO A 7 12.44 1.34 -5.22
CA PRO A 7 11.24 2.16 -5.32
C PRO A 7 11.46 3.52 -4.64
N ASP A 8 10.70 4.53 -5.06
CA ASP A 8 10.65 5.80 -4.34
C ASP A 8 10.31 5.53 -2.87
N LYS A 9 10.97 6.26 -1.96
CA LYS A 9 10.84 6.03 -0.52
C LYS A 9 9.39 6.09 -0.03
N GLU A 10 8.55 6.83 -0.74
CA GLU A 10 7.14 7.04 -0.46
C GLU A 10 6.28 5.79 -0.72
N LYS A 11 6.65 4.93 -1.68
CA LYS A 11 5.82 3.79 -2.14
C LYS A 11 5.54 2.73 -1.08
N LEU A 12 6.41 2.62 -0.08
CA LEU A 12 6.29 1.62 0.99
C LEU A 12 5.99 2.26 2.35
N MET A 13 5.59 3.53 2.37
CA MET A 13 5.31 4.25 3.61
C MET A 13 4.11 3.67 4.37
N ALA A 14 3.03 3.29 3.69
CA ALA A 14 1.90 2.61 4.34
C ALA A 14 2.33 1.28 4.99
N ALA A 15 3.14 0.48 4.27
CA ALA A 15 3.69 -0.77 4.78
C ALA A 15 4.60 -0.58 5.99
N ARG A 16 5.50 0.41 5.95
CA ARG A 16 6.40 0.75 7.06
C ARG A 16 5.64 1.28 8.27
N HIS A 17 4.59 2.07 8.06
CA HIS A 17 3.76 2.59 9.15
C HIS A 17 3.04 1.45 9.88
N VAL A 18 2.36 0.57 9.15
CA VAL A 18 1.68 -0.58 9.75
C VAL A 18 2.67 -1.51 10.46
N LEU A 19 3.83 -1.78 9.86
CA LEU A 19 4.85 -2.61 10.50
C LEU A 19 5.39 -1.98 11.79
N ALA A 20 5.55 -0.65 11.81
CA ALA A 20 6.03 0.06 12.99
C ALA A 20 4.99 0.10 14.12
N GLU A 21 3.70 0.22 13.81
CA GLU A 21 2.63 0.29 14.81
C GLU A 21 2.21 -1.10 15.32
N TYR A 22 2.05 -2.06 14.41
CA TYR A 22 1.40 -3.35 14.72
C TYR A 22 2.35 -4.54 14.63
N GLY A 23 3.56 -4.37 14.08
CA GLY A 23 4.44 -5.48 13.76
C GLY A 23 3.89 -6.35 12.63
N ASN A 24 4.50 -7.53 12.45
CA ASN A 24 4.01 -8.51 11.47
C ASN A 24 2.96 -9.42 12.11
N ILE A 25 1.69 -9.14 11.84
CA ILE A 25 0.54 -9.94 12.32
C ILE A 25 0.11 -11.01 11.32
N GLY A 26 1.02 -11.42 10.41
CA GLY A 26 0.74 -12.41 9.37
C GLY A 26 -0.16 -11.84 8.27
N SER A 27 -1.14 -12.64 7.82
CA SER A 27 -2.04 -12.27 6.72
C SER A 27 -2.86 -11.01 6.98
N GLY A 28 -3.13 -10.68 8.25
CA GLY A 28 -3.85 -9.46 8.64
C GLY A 28 -3.14 -8.16 8.24
N SER A 29 -1.80 -8.18 8.15
CA SER A 29 -0.98 -7.00 7.87
C SER A 29 -1.34 -6.37 6.51
N VAL A 30 -1.65 -7.20 5.53
CA VAL A 30 -2.03 -6.78 4.17
C VAL A 30 -3.28 -5.88 4.19
N PHE A 31 -4.29 -6.27 4.96
CA PHE A 31 -5.54 -5.50 5.05
C PHE A 31 -5.32 -4.15 5.73
N LEU A 32 -4.50 -4.11 6.78
CA LEU A 32 -4.11 -2.87 7.45
C LEU A 32 -3.33 -1.94 6.52
N ILE A 33 -2.43 -2.48 5.70
CA ILE A 33 -1.65 -1.69 4.73
C ILE A 33 -2.55 -1.09 3.67
N MET A 34 -3.53 -1.85 3.16
CA MET A 34 -4.50 -1.33 2.20
C MET A 34 -5.39 -0.25 2.82
N ASP A 35 -5.87 -0.46 4.04
CA ASP A 35 -6.67 0.54 4.76
C ASP A 35 -5.88 1.84 5.00
N GLU A 36 -4.61 1.71 5.42
CA GLU A 36 -3.71 2.85 5.60
C GLU A 36 -3.44 3.59 4.29
N MET A 37 -3.23 2.88 3.17
CA MET A 37 -3.06 3.50 1.85
C MET A 37 -4.29 4.32 1.44
N VAL A 38 -5.50 3.82 1.70
CA VAL A 38 -6.74 4.56 1.43
C VAL A 38 -6.82 5.82 2.31
N LYS A 39 -6.47 5.71 3.60
CA LYS A 39 -6.44 6.87 4.53
C LYS A 39 -5.44 7.94 4.10
N ARG A 40 -4.26 7.54 3.60
CA ARG A 40 -3.21 8.44 3.08
C ARG A 40 -3.56 9.06 1.73
N SER A 41 -4.50 8.46 1.02
CA SER A 41 -5.01 8.97 -0.26
C SER A 41 -5.99 10.14 -0.13
N LYS A 42 -6.28 10.63 1.08
CA LYS A 42 -7.11 11.84 1.28
C LYS A 42 -6.52 13.03 0.51
N GLY A 43 -7.32 13.63 -0.37
CA GLY A 43 -6.88 14.72 -1.24
C GLY A 43 -6.06 14.28 -2.46
N LYS A 44 -6.03 12.98 -2.78
CA LYS A 44 -5.48 12.42 -4.03
C LYS A 44 -6.62 12.02 -4.95
N ALA A 45 -6.30 11.87 -6.24
CA ALA A 45 -7.28 11.46 -7.25
C ALA A 45 -7.79 10.02 -7.06
N THR A 46 -6.98 9.14 -6.47
CA THR A 46 -7.30 7.71 -6.35
C THR A 46 -7.03 7.18 -4.95
N THR A 47 -7.68 6.08 -4.58
CA THR A 47 -7.43 5.32 -3.34
C THR A 47 -6.05 4.66 -3.28
N GLY A 48 -5.29 4.70 -4.38
CA GLY A 48 -3.91 4.20 -4.51
C GLY A 48 -2.89 5.33 -4.51
N GLU A 49 -3.08 6.34 -3.66
CA GLU A 49 -2.23 7.52 -3.52
C GLU A 49 -2.06 8.33 -4.82
N GLY A 50 -3.06 8.29 -5.70
CA GLY A 50 -3.06 8.96 -7.02
C GLY A 50 -2.60 8.08 -8.18
N ALA A 51 -2.18 6.83 -7.95
CA ALA A 51 -1.91 5.86 -9.00
C ALA A 51 -3.19 5.10 -9.41
N GLU A 52 -3.31 4.71 -10.69
CA GLU A 52 -4.42 3.85 -11.16
C GLU A 52 -4.19 2.38 -10.81
N PHE A 53 -2.94 1.92 -10.84
CA PHE A 53 -2.58 0.52 -10.60
C PHE A 53 -1.57 0.39 -9.47
N GLY A 54 -1.64 -0.73 -8.76
CA GLY A 54 -0.71 -1.10 -7.70
C GLY A 54 -0.45 -2.61 -7.69
N VAL A 55 0.57 -3.02 -6.94
CA VAL A 55 0.93 -4.42 -6.73
C VAL A 55 0.96 -4.69 -5.23
N LEU A 56 0.35 -5.79 -4.82
CA LEU A 56 0.37 -6.29 -3.46
C LEU A 56 1.16 -7.60 -3.41
N LEU A 57 2.09 -7.70 -2.46
CA LEU A 57 3.04 -8.81 -2.34
C LEU A 57 3.04 -9.39 -0.91
N PRO A 58 2.07 -10.24 -0.54
CA PRO A 58 2.10 -10.99 0.71
C PRO A 58 2.97 -12.23 0.56
N CYS A 59 4.16 -12.27 1.19
CA CYS A 59 5.09 -13.41 1.25
C CYS A 59 5.47 -14.06 -0.10
N ILE A 60 4.54 -14.79 -0.72
CA ILE A 60 4.70 -15.56 -1.96
C ILE A 60 3.53 -15.35 -2.94
N GLU A 61 2.50 -14.61 -2.54
CA GLU A 61 1.39 -14.23 -3.40
C GLU A 61 1.69 -12.90 -4.10
N THR A 62 1.16 -12.73 -5.30
CA THR A 62 1.24 -11.47 -6.04
C THR A 62 -0.13 -11.16 -6.61
N SER A 63 -0.65 -9.99 -6.29
CA SER A 63 -1.93 -9.50 -6.79
C SER A 63 -1.76 -8.12 -7.41
N VAL A 64 -2.38 -7.91 -8.57
CA VAL A 64 -2.49 -6.59 -9.20
C VAL A 64 -3.79 -5.95 -8.73
N LEU A 65 -3.68 -4.70 -8.28
CA LEU A 65 -4.81 -3.91 -7.79
C LEU A 65 -5.08 -2.76 -8.76
N ARG A 66 -6.37 -2.45 -8.96
CA ARG A 66 -6.82 -1.24 -9.63
C ARG A 66 -7.43 -0.32 -8.57
N ALA A 67 -6.92 0.90 -8.48
CA ALA A 67 -7.43 1.92 -7.57
C ALA A 67 -8.76 2.50 -8.06
N ILE A 68 -9.56 2.96 -7.11
CA ILE A 68 -10.84 3.62 -7.38
C ILE A 68 -10.63 5.13 -7.29
N GLN A 69 -11.29 5.90 -8.14
CA GLN A 69 -11.28 7.37 -8.08
C GLN A 69 -12.00 7.84 -6.81
N ILE A 70 -11.40 8.79 -6.10
CA ILE A 70 -12.07 9.42 -4.95
C ILE A 70 -13.00 10.51 -5.52
N PRO A 71 -14.33 10.43 -5.28
CA PRO A 71 -15.25 11.46 -5.75
C PRO A 71 -14.92 12.81 -5.10
N ASN A 72 -14.96 13.88 -5.91
CA ASN A 72 -14.73 15.27 -5.49
C ASN A 72 -15.81 15.77 -4.53
#